data_AF-A0A671MDR3-F1
#
_entry.id   AF-A0A671MDR3-F1
#
_cell.length_a   1.000
_cell.length_b   1.000
_cell.length_c   1.000
_cell.angle_alpha   90.00
_cell.angle_beta   90.00
_cell.angle_gamma   90.00
#
_symmetry.space_group_name_H-M   'P 1'
#
loop_
_entity.id
_entity.type
_entity.pdbx_description
1 polymer ?
#
loop_
_entity_poly.entity_id
_entity_poly.type
_entity_poly.pdbx_seq_one_letter_code
_entity_poly.pdbx_strand_id
1 'polypeptide(L)'
;ETVVTCDGFVQHLSCDTGVISVQSATYGRTSSQICSFGRPQSQISNTWCSINGSLEMCDGLRTCGLNTQGLSTPDPCFGTYKYYTTNYICIPAETSVTCHGGYGYLKCKNGKIQINTANYGRTDKITCSQGRPSKQLQNTNCFSPNSLITFSKYCNGRERCEVYATHMIFTDPCFGTYKYLAISYFCLPHGIREYLSSCLILHSFCYFQEVCLEY
;
A
#
# COMPACT_ATOMS: atom_id res chain seq x y z
N GLU A 1 -9.52 10.96 -1.74
CA GLU A 1 -9.38 11.13 -3.20
C GLU A 1 -9.96 9.93 -3.92
N THR A 2 -10.44 10.13 -5.15
CA THR A 2 -10.96 9.07 -6.02
C THR A 2 -10.21 9.09 -7.34
N VAL A 3 -9.63 7.95 -7.73
CA VAL A 3 -8.89 7.78 -8.98
C VAL A 3 -9.56 6.71 -9.82
N VAL A 4 -9.72 7.01 -11.11
CA VAL A 4 -10.25 6.07 -12.10
C VAL A 4 -9.13 5.70 -13.08
N THR A 5 -8.90 4.41 -13.26
CA THR A 5 -7.90 3.88 -14.20
C THR A 5 -8.55 2.91 -15.17
N CYS A 6 -8.55 3.22 -16.47
CA CYS A 6 -9.08 2.32 -17.48
C CYS A 6 -8.26 1.03 -17.56
N ASP A 7 -8.90 -0.09 -17.88
CA ASP A 7 -8.20 -1.37 -17.96
C ASP A 7 -7.12 -1.37 -19.05
N GLY A 8 -5.94 -1.91 -18.72
CA GLY A 8 -4.72 -1.88 -19.52
C GLY A 8 -3.82 -0.65 -19.31
N PHE A 9 -4.22 0.31 -18.45
CA PHE A 9 -3.38 1.45 -18.08
C PHE A 9 -2.70 1.23 -16.72
N VAL A 10 -1.68 2.05 -16.43
CA VAL A 10 -1.02 2.05 -15.13
C VAL A 10 -1.80 2.94 -14.18
N GLN A 11 -2.16 2.38 -13.03
CA GLN A 11 -2.76 3.14 -11.95
C GLN A 11 -1.67 3.88 -11.18
N HIS A 12 -1.89 5.19 -10.97
CA HIS A 12 -1.00 6.05 -10.22
C HIS A 12 -1.75 6.68 -9.04
N LEU A 13 -1.29 6.38 -7.83
CA LEU A 13 -1.73 7.00 -6.58
C LEU A 13 -0.56 7.76 -5.96
N SER A 14 -0.80 8.92 -5.37
CA SER A 14 0.26 9.71 -4.75
C SER A 14 -0.24 10.58 -3.60
N CYS A 15 0.59 10.74 -2.57
CA CYS A 15 0.38 11.68 -1.48
C CYS A 15 1.54 12.68 -1.42
N ASP A 16 1.23 13.98 -1.43
CA ASP A 16 2.22 15.04 -1.22
C ASP A 16 2.84 14.93 0.18
N THR A 17 1.98 14.70 1.18
CA THR A 17 2.38 14.46 2.57
C THR A 17 1.74 13.18 3.11
N GLY A 18 2.48 12.43 3.93
CA GLY A 18 2.01 11.18 4.49
C GLY A 18 2.13 10.01 3.51
N VAL A 19 1.27 9.01 3.66
CA VAL A 19 1.25 7.78 2.86
C VAL A 19 -0.17 7.41 2.45
N ILE A 20 -0.28 6.65 1.38
CA ILE A 20 -1.54 6.14 0.84
C ILE A 20 -2.17 5.16 1.84
N SER A 21 -3.48 5.31 2.04
CA SER A 21 -4.35 4.34 2.68
C SER A 21 -5.60 4.15 1.83
N VAL A 22 -5.65 3.02 1.12
CA VAL A 22 -6.76 2.63 0.27
C VAL A 22 -7.97 2.32 1.14
N GLN A 23 -9.06 3.02 0.89
CA GLN A 23 -10.34 2.85 1.59
C GLN A 23 -11.23 1.84 0.86
N SER A 24 -11.22 1.89 -0.47
CA SER A 24 -11.90 0.90 -1.31
C SER A 24 -11.32 0.91 -2.72
N ALA A 25 -11.37 -0.26 -3.36
CA ALA A 25 -11.08 -0.40 -4.77
C ALA A 25 -12.13 -1.30 -5.39
N THR A 26 -12.64 -0.92 -6.56
CA THR A 26 -13.54 -1.74 -7.36
C THR A 26 -12.99 -1.90 -8.75
N TYR A 27 -13.15 -3.10 -9.32
CA TYR A 27 -12.80 -3.39 -10.71
C TYR A 27 -14.05 -3.84 -11.46
N GLY A 28 -14.34 -3.20 -12.58
CA GLY A 28 -15.52 -3.50 -13.39
C GLY A 28 -15.96 -2.31 -14.23
N ARG A 29 -17.26 -2.15 -14.38
CA ARG A 29 -17.92 -1.00 -15.00
C ARG A 29 -19.23 -0.70 -14.27
N THR A 30 -19.32 0.51 -13.72
CA THR A 30 -20.51 1.04 -13.03
C THR A 30 -21.15 2.22 -13.77
N SER A 31 -20.54 2.63 -14.89
CA SER A 31 -20.95 3.78 -15.71
C SER A 31 -20.59 3.53 -17.17
N SER A 32 -21.51 3.87 -18.07
CA SER A 32 -21.34 3.79 -19.52
C SER A 32 -20.48 4.90 -20.09
N GLN A 33 -20.26 5.99 -19.34
CA GLN A 33 -19.51 7.17 -19.78
C GLN A 33 -18.01 7.07 -19.46
N ILE A 34 -17.67 6.48 -18.31
CA ILE A 34 -16.27 6.34 -17.88
C ILE A 34 -15.53 5.35 -18.79
N CYS A 35 -14.32 5.69 -19.23
CA CYS A 35 -13.49 4.85 -20.09
C CYS A 35 -14.25 4.33 -21.33
N SER A 36 -15.03 5.19 -21.99
CA SER A 36 -15.92 4.85 -23.10
C SER A 36 -15.39 5.28 -24.48
N PHE A 37 -14.41 6.19 -24.52
CA PHE A 37 -13.88 6.75 -25.76
C PHE A 37 -13.35 5.65 -26.69
N GLY A 38 -13.87 5.62 -27.93
CA GLY A 38 -13.49 4.64 -28.94
C GLY A 38 -13.96 3.20 -28.69
N ARG A 39 -14.84 2.96 -27.70
CA ARG A 39 -15.33 1.63 -27.36
C ARG A 39 -16.70 1.33 -28.00
N PRO A 40 -16.93 0.10 -28.52
CA PRO A 40 -18.25 -0.31 -28.99
C PRO A 40 -19.31 -0.29 -27.89
N GLN A 41 -20.56 -0.01 -28.25
CA GLN A 41 -21.68 0.04 -27.30
C GLN A 41 -21.84 -1.28 -26.51
N SER A 42 -21.57 -2.42 -27.14
CA SER A 42 -21.61 -3.74 -26.50
C SER A 42 -20.60 -3.90 -25.36
N GLN A 43 -19.52 -3.14 -25.35
CA GLN A 43 -18.49 -3.20 -24.30
C GLN A 43 -18.76 -2.24 -23.13
N ILE A 44 -19.68 -1.27 -23.28
CA ILE A 44 -19.91 -0.20 -22.30
C ILE A 44 -21.34 -0.18 -21.73
N SER A 45 -22.24 -1.00 -22.26
CA SER A 45 -23.64 -1.08 -21.82
C SER A 45 -23.82 -1.76 -20.47
N ASN A 46 -22.97 -2.74 -20.12
CA ASN A 46 -23.04 -3.43 -18.84
C ASN A 46 -22.44 -2.57 -17.72
N THR A 47 -23.28 -1.80 -17.03
CA THR A 47 -22.91 -0.95 -15.89
C THR A 47 -23.22 -1.59 -14.53
N TRP A 48 -23.61 -2.86 -14.52
CA TRP A 48 -23.91 -3.62 -13.30
C TRP A 48 -22.86 -4.72 -13.10
N CYS A 49 -21.61 -4.38 -13.41
CA CYS A 49 -20.47 -5.28 -13.26
C CYS A 49 -19.43 -4.63 -12.36
N SER A 50 -19.24 -5.16 -11.16
CA SER A 50 -18.11 -4.75 -10.33
C SER A 50 -17.81 -5.80 -9.29
N ILE A 51 -16.52 -6.01 -9.03
CA ILE A 51 -16.01 -6.76 -7.89
C ILE A 51 -15.11 -5.87 -7.06
N ASN A 52 -14.84 -6.29 -5.83
CA ASN A 52 -13.81 -5.64 -5.02
C ASN A 52 -12.45 -5.90 -5.66
N GLY A 53 -11.69 -4.83 -5.89
CA GLY A 53 -10.31 -4.88 -6.33
C GLY A 53 -9.36 -4.94 -5.13
N SER A 54 -8.20 -5.56 -5.33
CA SER A 54 -7.17 -5.65 -4.29
C SER A 54 -6.04 -4.68 -4.59
N LEU A 55 -6.11 -3.48 -4.00
CA LEU A 55 -5.07 -2.43 -4.13
C LEU A 55 -4.40 -2.09 -2.79
N GLU A 56 -4.62 -2.89 -1.77
CA GLU A 56 -3.97 -2.78 -0.44
C GLU A 56 -2.42 -2.79 -0.55
N MET A 57 -1.88 -3.31 -1.65
CA MET A 57 -0.45 -3.28 -1.94
C MET A 57 0.14 -1.86 -2.09
N CYS A 58 -0.71 -0.84 -2.27
CA CYS A 58 -0.31 0.57 -2.24
C CYS A 58 -0.20 1.14 -0.83
N ASP A 59 -0.72 0.46 0.19
CA ASP A 59 -0.80 1.02 1.53
C ASP A 59 0.58 1.28 2.15
N GLY A 60 0.71 2.47 2.73
CA GLY A 60 1.96 2.94 3.33
C GLY A 60 3.03 3.39 2.34
N LEU A 61 2.74 3.38 1.04
CA LEU A 61 3.60 4.01 0.03
C LEU A 61 3.24 5.50 -0.13
N ARG A 62 4.23 6.33 -0.48
CA ARG A 62 3.96 7.72 -0.89
C ARG A 62 3.42 7.81 -2.30
N THR A 63 3.94 6.96 -3.18
CA THR A 63 3.56 6.86 -4.58
C THR A 63 3.42 5.39 -4.92
N CYS A 64 2.34 5.02 -5.59
CA CYS A 64 2.07 3.66 -6.02
C CYS A 64 1.76 3.65 -7.52
N GLY A 65 2.55 2.88 -8.28
CA GLY A 65 2.37 2.69 -9.71
C GLY A 65 2.12 1.21 -9.98
N LEU A 66 0.89 0.85 -10.35
CA LEU A 66 0.51 -0.55 -10.57
C LEU A 66 -0.02 -0.76 -11.97
N ASN A 67 0.51 -1.79 -12.65
CA ASN A 67 -0.11 -2.26 -13.88
C ASN A 67 -1.40 -2.99 -13.52
N THR A 68 -2.54 -2.50 -14.00
CA THR A 68 -3.86 -3.07 -13.67
C THR A 68 -4.10 -4.43 -14.31
N GLN A 69 -3.27 -4.84 -15.28
CA GLN A 69 -3.44 -6.08 -16.01
C GLN A 69 -3.22 -7.30 -15.10
N GLY A 70 -4.27 -8.10 -14.90
CA GLY A 70 -4.21 -9.35 -14.13
C GLY A 70 -4.26 -9.19 -12.61
N LEU A 71 -4.48 -7.98 -12.08
CA LEU A 71 -4.63 -7.77 -10.63
C LEU A 71 -5.98 -8.29 -10.09
N SER A 72 -7.00 -8.39 -10.93
CA SER A 72 -8.33 -8.87 -10.54
C SER A 72 -8.74 -10.01 -11.45
N THR A 73 -8.33 -11.21 -11.04
CA THR A 73 -8.74 -12.49 -11.61
C THR A 73 -9.64 -13.22 -10.61
N PRO A 74 -10.77 -13.80 -11.03
CA PRO A 74 -11.27 -13.95 -12.40
C PRO A 74 -11.93 -12.68 -12.98
N ASP A 75 -12.13 -12.64 -14.31
CA ASP A 75 -12.83 -11.53 -14.99
C ASP A 75 -14.30 -11.45 -14.49
N PRO A 76 -14.74 -10.31 -13.93
CA PRO A 76 -16.09 -10.18 -13.39
C PRO A 76 -17.20 -10.11 -14.47
N CYS A 77 -16.87 -9.70 -15.69
CA CYS A 77 -17.82 -9.62 -16.79
C CYS A 77 -17.10 -9.66 -18.13
N PHE A 78 -17.02 -10.86 -18.70
CA PHE A 78 -16.42 -11.10 -20.00
C PHE A 78 -17.06 -10.23 -21.08
N GLY A 79 -16.25 -9.69 -21.99
CA GLY A 79 -16.69 -8.84 -23.10
C GLY A 79 -17.04 -7.39 -22.72
N THR A 80 -17.09 -7.07 -21.43
CA THR A 80 -17.25 -5.68 -20.96
C THR A 80 -15.88 -5.04 -20.74
N TYR A 81 -15.69 -3.82 -21.26
CA TYR A 81 -14.45 -3.07 -21.02
C TYR A 81 -14.50 -2.45 -19.63
N LYS A 82 -13.49 -2.68 -18.80
CA LYS A 82 -13.53 -2.37 -17.36
C LYS A 82 -12.61 -1.20 -17.00
N TYR A 83 -12.70 -0.77 -15.76
CA TYR A 83 -11.82 0.20 -15.12
C TYR A 83 -11.77 -0.05 -13.61
N TYR A 84 -10.67 0.39 -13.00
CA TYR A 84 -10.54 0.49 -11.55
C TYR A 84 -11.10 1.82 -11.07
N THR A 85 -11.89 1.80 -10.01
CA THR A 85 -12.23 2.98 -9.22
C THR A 85 -11.66 2.80 -7.83
N THR A 86 -10.80 3.71 -7.40
CA THR A 86 -10.07 3.58 -6.14
C THR A 86 -10.23 4.82 -5.30
N ASN A 87 -10.72 4.62 -4.08
CA ASN A 87 -10.81 5.64 -3.07
C ASN A 87 -9.67 5.45 -2.08
N TYR A 88 -8.89 6.49 -1.84
CA TYR A 88 -7.82 6.48 -0.86
C TYR A 88 -7.72 7.81 -0.14
N ILE A 89 -7.08 7.79 1.02
CA ILE A 89 -6.72 8.97 1.78
C ILE A 89 -5.21 8.98 2.00
N CYS A 90 -4.68 10.15 2.35
CA CYS A 90 -3.29 10.32 2.75
C CYS A 90 -3.24 10.48 4.27
N ILE A 91 -2.59 9.53 4.95
CA ILE A 91 -2.45 9.53 6.41
C ILE A 91 -1.04 9.96 6.81
N PRO A 92 -0.86 10.70 7.93
CA PRO A 92 0.42 11.30 8.30
C PRO A 92 1.39 10.28 8.92
N ALA A 93 1.81 9.29 8.14
CA ALA A 93 2.84 8.33 8.53
C ALA A 93 4.22 8.75 8.00
N GLU A 94 5.26 8.39 8.76
CA GLU A 94 6.64 8.45 8.31
C GLU A 94 6.99 7.21 7.50
N THR A 95 7.99 7.32 6.61
CA THR A 95 8.44 6.21 5.75
C THR A 95 9.94 5.99 5.91
N SER A 96 10.36 4.74 5.95
CA SER A 96 11.77 4.34 5.95
C SER A 96 12.02 3.27 4.89
N VAL A 97 13.12 3.41 4.15
CA VAL A 97 13.57 2.47 3.13
C VAL A 97 14.97 2.01 3.45
N THR A 98 15.19 0.69 3.44
CA THR A 98 16.50 0.07 3.67
C THR A 98 16.76 -0.97 2.59
N CYS A 99 17.80 -0.77 1.78
CA CYS A 99 18.15 -1.70 0.70
C CYS A 99 18.63 -3.05 1.25
N HIS A 100 18.43 -4.14 0.48
CA HIS A 100 18.87 -5.47 0.92
C HIS A 100 20.36 -5.51 1.30
N GLY A 101 20.65 -6.07 2.48
CA GLY A 101 21.97 -6.14 3.10
C GLY A 101 22.37 -4.89 3.90
N GLY A 102 21.50 -3.88 4.00
CA GLY A 102 21.74 -2.66 4.76
C GLY A 102 20.97 -2.60 6.09
N TYR A 103 21.39 -1.66 6.94
CA TYR A 103 20.74 -1.29 8.19
C TYR A 103 19.98 0.03 8.04
N GLY A 104 18.87 0.16 8.76
CA GLY A 104 18.08 1.37 8.86
C GLY A 104 17.61 1.60 10.28
N TYR A 105 17.12 2.81 10.56
CA TYR A 105 16.62 3.17 11.88
C TYR A 105 15.28 3.89 11.76
N LEU A 106 14.31 3.45 12.53
CA LEU A 106 13.07 4.17 12.78
C LEU A 106 13.25 5.00 14.04
N LYS A 107 12.76 6.24 14.05
CA LYS A 107 12.90 7.13 15.20
C LYS A 107 11.71 8.07 15.34
N CYS A 108 11.11 8.06 16.52
CA CYS A 108 10.19 9.09 16.96
C CYS A 108 10.94 10.09 17.85
N LYS A 109 10.82 11.38 17.56
CA LYS A 109 11.36 12.43 18.44
C LYS A 109 10.60 12.49 19.76
N ASN A 110 9.27 12.45 19.66
CA ASN A 110 8.34 12.42 20.78
C ASN A 110 7.34 11.27 20.53
N GLY A 111 7.12 10.43 21.53
CA GLY A 111 6.21 9.29 21.40
C GLY A 111 6.88 7.99 20.96
N LYS A 112 6.05 7.00 20.66
CA LYS A 112 6.45 5.62 20.39
C LYS A 112 6.08 5.22 18.98
N ILE A 113 6.95 4.42 18.38
CA ILE A 113 6.77 3.83 17.06
C ILE A 113 5.55 2.91 17.11
N GLN A 114 4.68 3.06 16.11
CA GLN A 114 3.65 2.11 15.75
C GLN A 114 3.75 1.84 14.25
N ILE A 115 4.17 0.64 13.88
CA ILE A 115 4.26 0.23 12.48
C ILE A 115 2.86 0.23 11.86
N ASN A 116 2.74 0.85 10.68
CA ASN A 116 1.54 0.90 9.87
C ASN A 116 1.59 -0.19 8.78
N THR A 117 2.63 -0.14 7.92
CA THR A 117 2.91 -1.20 6.95
C THR A 117 4.39 -1.55 6.93
N ALA A 118 4.72 -2.78 6.55
CA ALA A 118 6.09 -3.17 6.26
C ALA A 118 6.11 -4.21 5.15
N ASN A 119 7.03 -4.05 4.21
CA ASN A 119 7.29 -5.02 3.15
C ASN A 119 8.79 -5.19 2.92
N TYR A 120 9.29 -6.40 3.07
CA TYR A 120 10.59 -6.80 2.55
C TYR A 120 10.41 -7.48 1.19
N GLY A 121 10.68 -6.74 0.11
CA GLY A 121 10.33 -7.15 -1.24
C GLY A 121 10.75 -6.12 -2.29
N ARG A 122 9.92 -5.91 -3.31
CA ARG A 122 10.08 -4.85 -4.31
C ARG A 122 8.73 -4.48 -4.88
N THR A 123 8.42 -3.18 -4.84
CA THR A 123 7.18 -2.56 -5.31
C THR A 123 7.39 -1.58 -6.47
N ASP A 124 8.64 -1.20 -6.75
CA ASP A 124 8.98 -0.30 -7.86
C ASP A 124 10.39 -0.59 -8.44
N LYS A 125 10.68 -0.02 -9.62
CA LYS A 125 11.95 -0.25 -10.34
C LYS A 125 13.09 0.69 -9.94
N ILE A 126 12.80 1.74 -9.18
CA ILE A 126 13.70 2.88 -8.93
C ILE A 126 14.37 2.74 -7.55
N THR A 127 13.61 2.35 -6.54
CA THR A 127 14.08 2.19 -5.16
C THR A 127 15.19 1.15 -5.09
N CYS A 128 16.32 1.52 -4.48
CA CYS A 128 17.50 0.65 -4.34
C CYS A 128 17.97 0.03 -5.67
N SER A 129 17.91 0.78 -6.78
CA SER A 129 18.25 0.30 -8.13
C SER A 129 19.69 0.56 -8.57
N GLN A 130 20.40 1.48 -7.91
CA GLN A 130 21.72 1.92 -8.34
C GLN A 130 22.71 0.75 -8.47
N GLY A 131 23.33 0.62 -9.63
CA GLY A 131 24.32 -0.44 -9.91
C GLY A 131 23.73 -1.85 -10.05
N ARG A 132 22.39 -2.00 -10.11
CA ARG A 132 21.74 -3.31 -10.22
C ARG A 132 21.39 -3.66 -11.67
N PRO A 133 21.59 -4.93 -12.09
CA PRO A 133 21.13 -5.39 -13.39
C PRO A 133 19.61 -5.27 -13.55
N SER A 134 19.16 -4.83 -14.73
CA SER A 134 17.73 -4.64 -15.04
C SER A 134 16.86 -5.87 -14.70
N LYS A 135 17.38 -7.09 -14.93
CA LYS A 135 16.66 -8.35 -14.61
C LYS A 135 16.26 -8.45 -13.13
N GLN A 136 17.07 -7.92 -12.21
CA GLN A 136 16.80 -7.98 -10.78
C GLN A 136 15.76 -6.93 -10.32
N LEU A 137 15.38 -6.01 -11.20
CA LEU A 137 14.48 -4.88 -10.91
C LEU A 137 13.10 -5.03 -11.56
N GLN A 138 12.87 -6.06 -12.39
CA GLN A 138 11.63 -6.20 -13.16
C GLN A 138 10.42 -6.61 -12.31
N ASN A 139 10.62 -7.49 -11.33
CA ASN A 139 9.53 -7.92 -10.47
C ASN A 139 9.23 -6.85 -9.41
N THR A 140 8.16 -6.09 -9.65
CA THR A 140 7.63 -5.07 -8.74
C THR A 140 6.36 -5.52 -8.01
N ASN A 141 5.99 -6.80 -8.12
CA ASN A 141 4.92 -7.41 -7.35
C ASN A 141 5.52 -8.43 -6.37
N CYS A 142 6.51 -7.99 -5.59
CA CYS A 142 7.18 -8.83 -4.62
C CYS A 142 6.87 -8.36 -3.19
N PHE A 143 6.13 -9.19 -2.47
CA PHE A 143 5.67 -8.91 -1.11
C PHE A 143 6.00 -10.08 -0.18
N SER A 144 6.50 -9.76 1.02
CA SER A 144 6.75 -10.76 2.06
C SER A 144 5.63 -10.73 3.11
N PRO A 145 4.86 -11.82 3.27
CA PRO A 145 3.63 -11.84 4.05
C PRO A 145 3.83 -11.55 5.54
N ASN A 146 4.99 -11.90 6.10
CA ASN A 146 5.25 -11.78 7.53
C ASN A 146 5.96 -10.48 7.93
N SER A 147 6.27 -9.60 6.97
CA SER A 147 7.05 -8.38 7.21
C SER A 147 6.41 -7.49 8.27
N LEU A 148 5.10 -7.21 8.14
CA LEU A 148 4.36 -6.36 9.08
C LEU A 148 4.39 -6.91 10.51
N ILE A 149 4.02 -8.18 10.70
CA ILE A 149 3.96 -8.81 12.02
C ILE A 149 5.34 -8.80 12.68
N THR A 150 6.37 -9.11 11.90
CA THR A 150 7.76 -9.17 12.36
C THR A 150 8.21 -7.81 12.87
N PHE A 151 8.15 -6.76 12.04
CA PHE A 151 8.61 -5.43 12.44
C PHE A 151 7.72 -4.77 13.48
N SER A 152 6.42 -5.06 13.49
CA SER A 152 5.53 -4.63 14.58
C SER A 152 6.00 -5.19 15.93
N LYS A 153 6.33 -6.48 16.00
CA LYS A 153 6.83 -7.12 17.22
C LYS A 153 8.17 -6.52 17.67
N TYR A 154 9.07 -6.24 16.72
CA TYR A 154 10.39 -5.72 17.06
C TYR A 154 10.38 -4.23 17.44
N CYS A 155 9.57 -3.41 16.76
CA CYS A 155 9.66 -1.95 16.84
C CYS A 155 8.55 -1.27 17.63
N ASN A 156 7.34 -1.84 17.71
CA ASN A 156 6.22 -1.14 18.35
C ASN A 156 6.51 -0.83 19.82
N GLY A 157 6.13 0.38 20.23
CA GLY A 157 6.30 0.83 21.61
C GLY A 157 7.71 1.35 21.95
N ARG A 158 8.64 1.33 21.00
CA ARG A 158 10.00 1.90 21.15
C ARG A 158 10.05 3.31 20.59
N GLU A 159 10.97 4.13 21.07
CA GLU A 159 11.26 5.44 20.49
C GLU A 159 12.23 5.33 19.29
N ARG A 160 13.09 4.32 19.31
CA ARG A 160 14.07 4.00 18.27
C ARG A 160 14.06 2.50 18.00
N CYS A 161 14.13 2.12 16.73
CA CYS A 161 14.22 0.72 16.31
C CYS A 161 15.23 0.59 15.17
N GLU A 162 16.26 -0.23 15.36
CA GLU A 162 17.15 -0.64 14.28
C GLU A 162 16.49 -1.76 13.49
N VAL A 163 16.56 -1.68 12.17
CA VAL A 163 16.02 -2.67 11.24
C VAL A 163 17.13 -3.13 10.29
N TYR A 164 17.15 -4.42 10.00
CA TYR A 164 18.13 -5.01 9.09
C TYR A 164 17.41 -5.71 7.92
N ALA A 165 17.70 -5.29 6.70
CA ALA A 165 17.01 -5.75 5.50
C ALA A 165 17.68 -7.00 4.91
N THR A 166 17.63 -8.14 5.61
CA THR A 166 18.28 -9.39 5.20
C THR A 166 17.33 -10.58 5.09
N HIS A 167 17.67 -11.53 4.22
CA HIS A 167 16.97 -12.82 4.09
C HIS A 167 17.14 -13.71 5.35
N MET A 168 18.09 -13.41 6.24
CA MET A 168 18.22 -14.17 7.49
C MET A 168 17.03 -13.96 8.46
N ILE A 169 16.24 -12.91 8.23
CA ILE A 169 15.01 -12.61 9.00
C ILE A 169 13.76 -13.03 8.19
N PHE A 170 13.88 -13.26 6.86
CA PHE A 170 12.75 -13.49 5.96
C PHE A 170 13.00 -14.66 4.99
N THR A 171 12.03 -15.56 4.84
CA THR A 171 11.96 -16.43 3.65
C THR A 171 11.99 -15.55 2.40
N ASP A 172 12.84 -15.87 1.41
CA ASP A 172 12.94 -15.06 0.19
C ASP A 172 11.59 -15.08 -0.57
N PRO A 173 10.87 -13.95 -0.65
CA PRO A 173 9.56 -13.90 -1.30
C PRO A 173 9.64 -13.94 -2.83
N CYS A 174 10.80 -13.62 -3.41
CA CYS A 174 10.97 -13.50 -4.86
C CYS A 174 12.44 -13.71 -5.26
N PHE A 175 12.83 -14.98 -5.41
CA PHE A 175 14.20 -15.34 -5.78
C PHE A 175 14.65 -14.66 -7.08
N GLY A 176 15.90 -14.20 -7.12
CA GLY A 176 16.47 -13.48 -8.27
C GLY A 176 16.06 -12.00 -8.39
N THR A 177 15.18 -11.50 -7.52
CA THR A 177 14.82 -10.08 -7.43
C THR A 177 15.62 -9.41 -6.32
N TYR A 178 16.22 -8.24 -6.61
CA TYR A 178 16.92 -7.46 -5.59
C TYR A 178 15.91 -6.69 -4.75
N LYS A 179 15.91 -6.90 -3.44
CA LYS A 179 14.85 -6.44 -2.54
C LYS A 179 15.23 -5.19 -1.75
N TYR A 180 14.25 -4.62 -1.07
CA TYR A 180 14.41 -3.61 -0.04
C TYR A 180 13.31 -3.78 1.00
N LEU A 181 13.58 -3.28 2.20
CA LEU A 181 12.61 -3.14 3.27
C LEU A 181 12.01 -1.74 3.18
N ALA A 182 10.70 -1.66 2.95
CA ALA A 182 9.92 -0.43 3.05
C ALA A 182 9.00 -0.52 4.27
N ILE A 183 9.07 0.47 5.16
CA ILE A 183 8.25 0.56 6.37
C ILE A 183 7.54 1.91 6.37
N SER A 184 6.24 1.90 6.66
CA SER A 184 5.52 3.10 7.11
C SER A 184 5.15 2.96 8.59
N TYR A 185 5.26 4.04 9.35
CA TYR A 185 5.00 4.02 10.79
C TYR A 185 4.51 5.37 11.31
N PHE A 186 3.79 5.33 12.43
CA PHE A 186 3.38 6.51 13.19
C PHE A 186 4.27 6.71 14.42
N CYS A 187 4.35 7.96 14.86
CA CYS A 187 4.87 8.34 16.16
C CYS A 187 3.73 8.74 17.07
N LEU A 188 3.30 7.81 17.92
CA LEU A 188 2.17 8.01 18.82
C LEU A 188 2.64 8.67 20.13
N PRO A 189 2.10 9.83 20.54
CA PRO A 189 2.49 10.49 21.78
C PRO A 189 2.24 9.63 23.02
N HIS A 190 2.96 9.96 24.10
CA HIS A 190 2.83 9.28 25.39
C HIS A 190 1.43 9.54 25.97
N GLY A 191 0.61 8.50 26.09
CA GLY A 191 -0.76 8.58 26.65
C GLY A 191 -1.84 7.84 25.83
N ILE A 192 -1.61 7.60 24.54
CA ILE A 192 -2.62 6.95 23.66
C ILE A 192 -2.73 5.42 23.92
N ARG A 193 -1.81 4.84 24.70
CA ARG A 193 -1.76 3.39 24.95
C ARG A 193 -2.87 2.87 25.87
N GLU A 194 -3.54 3.75 26.64
CA GLU A 194 -4.74 3.39 27.43
C GLU A 194 -6.02 3.35 26.57
N TYR A 195 -6.08 4.10 25.46
CA TYR A 195 -7.26 4.17 24.58
C TYR A 195 -7.23 3.17 23.41
N LEU A 196 -6.05 2.69 23.01
CA LEU A 196 -5.93 1.64 21.97
C LEU A 196 -6.17 0.23 22.51
N SER A 197 -6.17 0.03 23.83
CA SER A 197 -6.49 -1.27 24.44
C SER A 197 -8.00 -1.52 24.56
N SER A 198 -8.83 -0.47 24.39
CA SER A 198 -10.30 -0.56 24.35
C SER A 198 -10.88 -0.54 22.94
N CYS A 199 -10.07 -0.27 21.91
CA CYS A 199 -10.47 -0.39 20.52
C CYS A 199 -10.29 -1.85 20.06
N LEU A 200 -11.34 -2.65 20.21
CA LEU A 200 -11.41 -3.98 19.60
C LEU A 200 -11.24 -3.82 18.08
N ILE A 201 -10.32 -4.60 17.53
CA ILE A 201 -10.11 -4.82 16.09
C ILE A 201 -11.40 -5.44 15.53
N LEU A 202 -12.37 -4.59 15.17
CA LEU A 202 -13.52 -4.97 14.36
C LEU A 202 -13.73 -3.83 13.36
N HIS A 203 -13.32 -4.11 12.12
CA HIS A 203 -13.54 -3.31 10.92
C HIS A 203 -12.79 -1.97 10.84
N SER A 204 -11.59 -2.03 10.26
CA SER A 204 -10.94 -1.05 9.34
C SER A 204 -11.01 0.47 9.57
N PHE A 205 -11.38 0.97 10.75
CA PHE A 205 -11.38 2.41 10.99
C PHE A 205 -10.77 2.76 12.34
N CYS A 206 -9.54 3.27 12.30
CA CYS A 206 -9.12 4.27 13.27
C CYS A 206 -9.45 5.63 12.64
N TYR A 207 -10.73 6.00 12.63
CA TYR A 207 -11.06 7.41 12.50
C TYR A 207 -10.49 8.09 13.76
N PHE A 208 -9.66 9.11 13.58
CA PHE A 208 -9.56 10.17 14.58
C PHE A 208 -10.99 10.69 14.76
N GLN A 209 -11.71 10.10 15.71
CA GLN A 209 -13.03 10.57 16.06
C GLN A 209 -12.81 11.93 16.69
N GLU A 210 -13.39 12.93 16.05
CA GLU A 210 -13.65 14.27 16.54
C GLU A 210 -13.66 14.31 18.07
N VAL A 211 -12.58 14.81 18.66
CA VAL A 211 -12.74 15.58 19.89
C VAL A 211 -12.34 16.98 19.50
N CYS A 212 -13.37 17.71 19.10
CA CYS A 212 -13.40 19.15 19.02
C CYS A 212 -12.60 19.74 20.18
N LEU A 213 -11.74 20.71 19.85
CA LEU A 213 -11.47 21.80 20.77
C LEU A 213 -12.82 22.27 21.32
N GLU A 214 -13.03 22.16 22.64
CA GLU A 214 -13.91 23.08 23.37
C GLU A 214 -13.59 23.03 24.87
N TYR A 215 -13.17 24.22 25.36
CA TYR A 215 -13.00 24.75 26.71
C TYR A 215 -12.04 24.08 27.71
#